data_AF-A0A257TCC4-F1
#
_entry.id   AF-A0A257TCC4-F1
#
_cell.length_a   1.000
_cell.length_b   1.000
_cell.length_c   1.000
_cell.angle_alpha   90.00
_cell.angle_beta   90.00
_cell.angle_gamma   90.00
#
_symmetry.space_group_name_H-M   'P 1'
#
loop_
_entity.id
_entity.type
_entity.pdbx_description
1 polymer ?
#
loop_
_entity_poly.entity_id
_entity_poly.type
_entity_poly.pdbx_seq_one_letter_code
_entity_poly.pdbx_strand_id
1 'polypeptide(L)'
;MGWFLIDDESPDDVVLVSDDHAALGARILSPLFGPDVAQPIALHVLAKRWRCTIDPDYYDELSAASQVTFVAQGGPLTTDERERFEALPGFVTAMALRSWDDRAKVPHLEVPDLEHYRAMATELAHAWHRPASV
;
A
#
# COMPACT_ATOMS: atom_id res chain seq x y z
N MET A 1 0.57 -16.39 -12.26
CA MET A 1 -0.69 -15.97 -12.91
C MET A 1 -0.86 -14.49 -12.60
N GLY A 2 -0.44 -13.61 -13.50
CA GLY A 2 -0.48 -12.15 -13.32
C GLY A 2 -1.64 -11.53 -14.09
N TRP A 3 -2.23 -10.47 -13.53
CA TRP A 3 -3.25 -9.66 -14.18
C TRP A 3 -2.56 -8.52 -14.95
N PHE A 4 -2.92 -8.37 -16.22
CA PHE A 4 -2.41 -7.31 -17.09
C PHE A 4 -3.16 -6.00 -16.84
N LEU A 5 -2.43 -4.89 -16.69
CA LEU A 5 -2.90 -3.58 -17.10
C LEU A 5 -2.38 -3.37 -18.53
N ILE A 6 -3.30 -3.28 -19.50
CA ILE A 6 -2.97 -2.85 -20.86
C ILE A 6 -2.89 -1.33 -20.84
N ASP A 7 -1.73 -0.79 -21.24
CA ASP A 7 -1.59 0.59 -21.67
C ASP A 7 -1.69 0.60 -23.20
N ASP A 8 -2.53 1.47 -23.77
CA ASP A 8 -2.91 1.46 -25.20
C ASP A 8 -1.88 2.17 -26.11
N GLU A 9 -0.76 2.66 -25.56
CA GLU A 9 0.10 3.63 -26.27
C GLU A 9 1.57 3.20 -26.50
N SER A 10 1.97 1.96 -26.19
CA SER A 10 3.31 1.46 -26.58
C SER A 10 3.50 -0.07 -26.41
N PRO A 11 3.38 -0.89 -27.49
CA PRO A 11 3.37 -2.35 -27.38
C PRO A 11 4.73 -3.04 -27.10
N ASP A 12 5.84 -2.30 -27.00
CA ASP A 12 7.19 -2.90 -26.92
C ASP A 12 7.97 -2.63 -25.62
N ASP A 13 7.43 -1.85 -24.69
CA ASP A 13 8.02 -1.71 -23.35
C ASP A 13 7.38 -2.71 -22.38
N VAL A 14 7.85 -3.96 -22.44
CA VAL A 14 7.61 -4.93 -21.38
C VAL A 14 8.44 -4.50 -20.17
N VAL A 15 7.95 -3.52 -19.42
CA VAL A 15 8.46 -3.25 -18.08
C VAL A 15 8.08 -4.45 -17.24
N LEU A 16 9.07 -5.28 -16.90
CA LEU A 16 8.96 -6.29 -15.86
C LEU A 16 8.62 -5.58 -14.55
N VAL A 17 7.32 -5.37 -14.31
CA VAL A 17 6.82 -4.92 -13.01
C VAL A 17 7.08 -6.05 -12.04
N SER A 18 8.06 -5.86 -11.15
CA SER A 18 8.31 -6.76 -10.03
C SER A 18 7.01 -7.06 -9.29
N ASP A 19 6.86 -8.29 -8.80
CA ASP A 19 5.72 -8.83 -8.02
C ASP A 19 5.32 -8.02 -6.75
N ASP A 20 5.97 -6.89 -6.47
CA ASP A 20 5.71 -6.01 -5.34
C ASP A 20 4.94 -4.74 -5.77
N HIS A 21 3.61 -4.83 -5.71
CA HIS A 21 2.70 -3.72 -6.01
C HIS A 21 2.85 -2.56 -5.00
N ALA A 22 3.30 -2.83 -3.78
CA ALA A 22 3.51 -1.80 -2.76
C ALA A 22 4.69 -0.91 -3.14
N ALA A 23 5.82 -1.53 -3.50
CA ALA A 23 7.00 -0.82 -3.96
C ALA A 23 6.75 -0.04 -5.26
N LEU A 24 6.03 -0.64 -6.23
CA LEU A 24 5.67 0.04 -7.46
C LEU A 24 4.77 1.26 -7.20
N GLY A 25 3.70 1.09 -6.42
CA GLY A 25 2.76 2.17 -6.11
C GLY A 25 3.44 3.33 -5.39
N ALA A 26 4.29 3.03 -4.41
CA ALA A 26 5.07 4.05 -3.71
C ALA A 26 6.04 4.79 -4.65
N ARG A 27 6.71 4.09 -5.56
CA ARG A 27 7.60 4.71 -6.55
C ARG A 27 6.87 5.65 -7.49
N ILE A 28 5.67 5.28 -7.94
CA ILE A 28 4.85 6.12 -8.84
C ILE A 28 4.34 7.35 -8.10
N LEU A 29 3.91 7.21 -6.83
CA LEU A 29 3.23 8.26 -6.09
C LEU A 29 4.18 9.19 -5.33
N SER A 30 5.39 8.74 -4.98
CA SER A 30 6.36 9.52 -4.21
C SER A 30 6.75 10.85 -4.87
N PRO A 31 6.98 10.95 -6.19
CA PRO A 31 7.27 12.23 -6.83
C PRO A 31 6.10 13.22 -6.73
N LEU A 32 4.86 12.73 -6.69
CA LEU A 32 3.64 13.54 -6.75
C LEU A 32 3.19 14.01 -5.37
N PHE A 33 3.27 13.13 -4.37
CA PHE A 33 2.63 13.36 -3.07
C PHE A 33 3.60 13.34 -1.89
N GLY A 34 4.88 13.00 -2.12
CA GLY A 34 5.88 12.92 -1.07
C GLY A 34 5.76 11.68 -0.17
N PRO A 35 6.59 11.61 0.89
CA PRO A 35 6.73 10.44 1.74
C PRO A 35 5.48 10.18 2.59
N ASP A 36 4.72 11.20 2.98
CA ASP A 36 3.54 11.03 3.85
C ASP A 36 2.46 10.15 3.19
N VAL A 37 2.36 10.19 1.86
CA VAL A 37 1.47 9.33 1.07
C VAL A 37 2.19 8.06 0.61
N ALA A 38 3.41 8.18 0.09
CA ALA A 38 4.10 7.03 -0.50
C ALA A 38 4.59 6.00 0.53
N GLN A 39 4.96 6.41 1.73
CA GLN A 39 5.50 5.53 2.76
C GLN A 39 4.48 4.50 3.29
N PRO A 40 3.25 4.86 3.70
CA PRO A 40 2.26 3.85 4.10
C PRO A 40 1.94 2.89 2.95
N ILE A 41 1.94 3.37 1.70
CA ILE A 41 1.76 2.53 0.51
C ILE A 41 2.90 1.53 0.35
N ALA A 42 4.16 1.95 0.51
CA ALA A 42 5.31 1.05 0.45
C ALA A 42 5.27 -0.04 1.54
N LEU A 43 4.71 0.30 2.71
CA LEU A 43 4.79 -0.51 3.92
C LEU A 43 3.54 -1.36 4.21
N HIS A 44 2.44 -1.19 3.47
CA HIS A 44 1.17 -1.85 3.81
C HIS A 44 1.23 -3.39 3.73
N VAL A 45 2.11 -3.96 2.91
CA VAL A 45 2.36 -5.41 2.87
C VAL A 45 3.08 -5.90 4.13
N LEU A 46 4.11 -5.16 4.60
CA LEU A 46 4.78 -5.44 5.87
C LEU A 46 3.81 -5.29 7.04
N ALA A 47 2.92 -4.29 7.01
CA ALA A 47 1.87 -4.12 8.03
C ALA A 47 0.93 -5.33 8.11
N LYS A 48 0.56 -5.92 6.96
CA LYS A 48 -0.19 -7.19 6.93
C LYS A 48 0.59 -8.31 7.61
N ARG A 49 1.85 -8.51 7.20
CA ARG A 49 2.70 -9.58 7.74
C ARG A 49 2.88 -9.44 9.25
N TRP A 50 3.12 -8.21 9.71
CA TRP A 50 3.25 -7.88 11.13
C TRP A 50 1.99 -8.20 11.93
N ARG A 51 0.80 -7.83 11.43
CA ARG A 51 -0.47 -8.15 12.12
C ARG A 51 -0.68 -9.66 12.28
N CYS A 52 -0.50 -10.43 11.21
CA CYS A 52 -0.61 -11.89 11.30
C CYS A 52 0.46 -12.52 12.21
N THR A 53 1.58 -11.84 12.46
CA THR A 53 2.62 -12.31 13.38
C THR A 53 2.26 -12.04 14.84
N ILE A 54 1.76 -10.85 15.15
CA ILE A 54 1.47 -10.45 16.53
C ILE A 54 0.11 -10.95 17.03
N ASP A 55 -0.81 -11.19 16.10
CA ASP A 55 -2.16 -11.70 16.36
C ASP A 55 -2.42 -12.89 15.42
N PRO A 56 -2.21 -14.12 15.88
CA PRO A 56 -2.44 -15.32 15.07
C PRO A 56 -3.89 -15.45 14.60
N ASP A 57 -4.86 -14.96 15.39
CA ASP A 57 -6.29 -15.02 15.04
C ASP A 57 -6.62 -14.05 13.90
N TYR A 58 -5.81 -12.99 13.72
CA TYR A 58 -5.93 -12.04 12.61
C TYR A 58 -5.82 -12.70 11.23
N TYR A 59 -5.09 -13.81 11.12
CA TYR A 59 -4.97 -14.53 9.85
C TYR A 59 -6.33 -15.02 9.34
N ASP A 60 -7.24 -15.40 10.25
CA ASP A 60 -8.57 -15.90 9.90
C ASP A 60 -9.53 -14.77 9.49
N GLU A 61 -9.23 -13.52 9.86
CA GLU A 61 -9.98 -12.33 9.44
C GLU A 61 -9.60 -11.85 8.02
N LEU A 62 -8.49 -12.35 7.48
CA LEU A 62 -8.07 -12.01 6.13
C LEU A 62 -9.04 -12.57 5.07
N SER A 63 -9.18 -11.84 3.96
CA SER A 63 -9.86 -12.41 2.79
C SER A 63 -9.05 -13.59 2.23
N ALA A 64 -9.71 -14.51 1.52
CA ALA A 64 -9.02 -15.64 0.88
C ALA A 64 -7.85 -15.19 -0.02
N ALA A 65 -8.01 -14.09 -0.78
CA ALA A 65 -6.94 -13.52 -1.58
C ALA A 65 -5.79 -12.95 -0.71
N SER A 66 -6.13 -12.33 0.43
CA SER A 66 -5.14 -11.79 1.38
C SER A 66 -4.33 -12.90 2.07
N GLN A 67 -4.94 -14.05 2.35
CA GLN A 67 -4.27 -15.25 2.89
C GLN A 67 -3.30 -15.86 1.89
N VAL A 68 -3.74 -16.06 0.63
CA VAL A 68 -2.87 -16.58 -0.44
C VAL A 68 -1.65 -15.68 -0.65
N THR A 69 -1.88 -14.37 -0.75
CA THR A 69 -0.79 -13.40 -0.94
C THR A 69 0.09 -13.28 0.31
N PHE A 70 -0.43 -13.51 1.52
CA PHE A 70 0.38 -13.49 2.74
C PHE A 70 1.45 -14.58 2.72
N VAL A 71 1.09 -15.81 2.34
CA VAL A 71 2.06 -16.91 2.21
C VAL A 71 3.08 -16.60 1.11
N ALA A 72 2.63 -16.12 -0.06
CA ALA A 72 3.50 -15.76 -1.17
C ALA A 72 4.47 -14.61 -0.83
N GLN A 73 4.09 -13.72 0.09
CA GLN A 73 4.90 -12.58 0.54
C GLN A 73 5.84 -12.92 1.72
N GLY A 74 6.03 -14.21 2.02
CA GLY A 74 6.97 -14.67 3.05
C GLY A 74 6.33 -14.97 4.41
N GLY A 75 5.00 -14.88 4.53
CA GLY A 75 4.28 -15.27 5.75
C GLY A 75 4.63 -14.38 6.96
N PRO A 76 4.63 -14.95 8.19
CA PRO A 76 4.96 -14.20 9.40
C PRO A 76 6.34 -13.54 9.33
N LEU A 77 6.49 -12.39 9.98
CA LEU A 77 7.79 -11.79 10.25
C LEU A 77 8.54 -12.57 11.33
N THR A 78 9.86 -12.64 11.19
CA THR A 78 10.78 -12.99 12.27
C THR A 78 10.83 -11.88 13.33
N THR A 79 11.37 -12.18 14.52
CA THR A 79 11.58 -11.19 15.59
C THR A 79 12.36 -9.97 15.11
N ASP A 80 13.46 -10.19 14.39
CA ASP A 80 14.30 -9.12 13.84
C ASP A 80 13.56 -8.26 12.80
N GLU A 81 12.81 -8.88 11.89
CA GLU A 81 12.01 -8.15 10.90
C GLU A 81 10.92 -7.32 11.57
N ARG A 82 10.29 -7.86 12.61
CA ARG A 82 9.29 -7.18 13.41
C ARG A 82 9.87 -5.93 14.08
N GLU A 83 10.98 -6.07 14.78
CA GLU A 83 11.65 -4.95 15.47
C GLU A 83 12.11 -3.87 14.48
N ARG A 84 12.64 -4.27 13.33
CA ARG A 84 13.00 -3.33 12.26
C ARG A 84 11.78 -2.60 11.72
N PHE A 85 10.66 -3.29 11.53
CA PHE A 85 9.42 -2.69 11.03
C PHE A 85 8.81 -1.71 12.04
N GLU A 86 8.76 -2.06 13.32
CA GLU A 86 8.27 -1.19 14.40
C GLU A 86 9.09 0.09 14.57
N ALA A 87 10.39 0.03 14.24
CA ALA A 87 11.29 1.18 14.29
C ALA A 87 11.17 2.14 13.08
N LEU A 88 10.41 1.78 12.03
CA LEU A 88 10.25 2.64 10.87
C LEU A 88 9.37 3.85 11.20
N PRO A 89 9.74 5.08 10.78
CA PRO A 89 8.88 6.26 10.96
C PRO A 89 7.46 6.11 10.40
N GLY A 90 7.30 5.30 9.33
CA GLY A 90 6.01 5.02 8.69
C GLY A 90 5.22 3.86 9.31
N PHE A 91 5.67 3.26 10.41
CA PHE A 91 4.99 2.13 11.04
C PHE A 91 3.52 2.46 11.36
N VAL A 92 3.28 3.57 12.06
CA VAL A 92 1.94 3.97 12.50
C VAL A 92 1.01 4.23 11.31
N THR A 93 1.48 4.94 10.28
CA THR A 93 0.68 5.25 9.09
C THR A 93 0.42 4.02 8.23
N ALA A 94 1.39 3.10 8.11
CA ALA A 94 1.20 1.83 7.43
C ALA A 94 0.15 0.95 8.13
N MET A 95 0.16 0.92 9.46
CA MET A 95 -0.83 0.20 10.26
C MET A 95 -2.24 0.80 10.14
N ALA A 96 -2.34 2.12 10.06
CA ALA A 96 -3.61 2.79 9.78
C ALA A 96 -4.15 2.43 8.39
N LEU A 97 -3.30 2.53 7.36
CA LEU A 97 -3.68 2.15 5.99
C LEU A 97 -4.11 0.68 5.89
N ARG A 98 -3.38 -0.22 6.55
CA ARG A 98 -3.75 -1.65 6.60
C ARG A 98 -5.13 -1.87 7.24
N SER A 99 -5.44 -1.11 8.29
CA SER A 99 -6.75 -1.17 8.93
C SER A 99 -7.88 -0.69 8.03
N TRP A 100 -7.63 0.24 7.12
CA TRP A 100 -8.59 0.67 6.11
C TRP A 100 -8.75 -0.38 5.01
N ASP A 101 -7.62 -0.91 4.50
CA ASP A 101 -7.58 -1.98 3.49
C ASP A 101 -8.41 -3.20 3.92
N ASP A 102 -8.23 -3.66 5.16
CA ASP A 102 -8.97 -4.83 5.64
C ASP A 102 -10.47 -4.60 5.80
N ARG A 103 -10.90 -3.36 6.07
CA ARG A 103 -12.32 -2.99 6.18
C ARG A 103 -12.96 -2.65 4.85
N ALA A 104 -12.19 -2.41 3.80
CA ALA A 104 -12.66 -2.00 2.47
C ALA A 104 -13.26 -3.17 1.63
N LYS A 105 -13.92 -4.13 2.29
CA LYS A 105 -14.41 -5.38 1.70
C LYS A 105 -15.93 -5.54 1.82
N VAL A 106 -16.67 -4.44 2.00
CA VAL A 106 -18.13 -4.43 2.11
C VAL A 106 -18.76 -4.38 0.72
N PRO A 107 -19.37 -5.48 0.22
CA PRO A 107 -19.99 -5.49 -1.10
C PRO A 107 -21.14 -4.49 -1.16
N HIS A 108 -21.29 -3.82 -2.30
CA HIS A 108 -22.37 -2.84 -2.56
C HIS A 108 -22.37 -1.61 -1.65
N LEU A 109 -21.31 -1.36 -0.89
CA LEU A 109 -21.17 -0.09 -0.17
C LEU A 109 -21.05 1.03 -1.19
N GLU A 110 -22.01 1.97 -1.16
CA GLU A 110 -21.93 3.17 -1.97
C GLU A 110 -20.81 4.06 -1.43
N VAL A 111 -19.85 4.36 -2.29
CA VAL A 111 -18.71 5.26 -2.00
C VAL A 111 -18.61 6.29 -3.11
N PRO A 112 -18.06 7.48 -2.83
CA PRO A 112 -17.73 8.43 -3.88
C PRO A 112 -16.76 7.82 -4.89
N ASP A 113 -16.87 8.23 -6.16
CA ASP A 113 -15.91 7.85 -7.20
C ASP A 113 -14.55 8.53 -6.99
N LEU A 114 -13.58 8.24 -7.88
CA LEU A 114 -12.26 8.84 -7.80
C LEU A 114 -12.26 10.36 -8.02
N GLU A 115 -13.21 10.89 -8.79
CA GLU A 115 -13.27 12.32 -9.10
C GLU A 115 -13.56 13.13 -7.83
N HIS A 116 -14.37 12.58 -6.92
CA HIS A 116 -14.61 13.17 -5.60
C HIS A 116 -13.31 13.51 -4.84
N TYR A 117 -12.27 12.70 -4.99
CA TYR A 117 -11.00 12.88 -4.28
C TYR A 117 -9.98 13.71 -5.06
N ARG A 118 -10.28 14.15 -6.29
CA ARG A 118 -9.34 14.89 -7.14
C ARG A 118 -8.85 16.16 -6.46
N ALA A 119 -9.76 16.97 -5.90
CA ALA A 119 -9.40 18.23 -5.26
C ALA A 119 -8.41 18.02 -4.10
N MET A 120 -8.68 17.03 -3.24
CA MET A 120 -7.78 16.66 -2.14
C MET A 120 -6.42 16.18 -2.64
N ALA A 121 -6.39 15.32 -3.67
CA ALA A 121 -5.15 14.86 -4.27
C ALA A 121 -4.34 16.04 -4.85
N THR A 122 -5.00 16.95 -5.57
CA THR A 122 -4.36 18.16 -6.11
C THR A 122 -3.80 19.05 -5.00
N GLU A 123 -4.52 19.25 -3.90
CA GLU A 123 -4.03 19.99 -2.74
C GLU A 123 -2.79 19.35 -2.11
N LEU A 124 -2.80 18.02 -1.91
CA LEU A 124 -1.65 17.28 -1.39
C LEU A 124 -0.43 17.40 -2.30
N ALA A 125 -0.63 17.27 -3.61
CA ALA A 125 0.45 17.41 -4.58
C ALA A 125 1.03 18.83 -4.58
N HIS A 126 0.18 19.86 -4.56
CA HIS A 126 0.64 21.25 -4.43
C HIS A 126 1.36 21.51 -3.12
N ALA A 127 0.87 20.97 -2.01
CA ALA A 127 1.51 21.12 -0.71
C ALA A 127 2.92 20.53 -0.71
N TRP A 128 3.12 19.36 -1.32
CA TRP A 128 4.42 18.70 -1.46
C TRP A 128 5.40 19.50 -2.33
N HIS A 129 4.92 20.14 -3.40
CA HIS A 129 5.76 20.90 -4.32
C HIS A 129 6.01 22.35 -3.92
N ARG A 130 5.40 22.85 -2.84
CA ARG A 130 5.69 24.21 -2.36
C ARG A 130 7.12 24.29 -1.83
N PRO A 131 7.90 25.30 -2.23
CA PRO A 131 9.20 25.56 -1.60
C PRO A 131 8.99 25.92 -0.13
N ALA A 132 9.84 25.40 0.75
CA ALA A 132 9.87 25.81 2.14
C ALA A 132 10.12 27.32 2.21
N SER A 133 9.26 28.05 2.93
CA SER A 133 9.44 29.49 3.13
C SER A 133 10.74 29.73 3.89
N VAL A 134 11.65 30.47 3.25
CA VAL A 134 12.93 30.94 3.81
C VAL A 134 12.70 31.96 4.91
#